data_AF-A0A7C1K8G5-F1
#
_entry.id   AF-A0A7C1K8G5-F1
#
_cell.length_a   1.000
_cell.length_b   1.000
_cell.length_c   1.000
_cell.angle_alpha   90.00
_cell.angle_beta   90.00
_cell.angle_gamma   90.00
#
_symmetry.space_group_name_H-M   'P 1'
#
loop_
_entity.id
_entity.type
_entity.pdbx_description
1 polymer ?
#
loop_
_entity_poly.entity_id
_entity_poly.type
_entity_poly.pdbx_seq_one_letter_code
_entity_poly.pdbx_strand_id
1 'polypeptide(L)' 'MQVLVMVAVVLVAIYTLSYGFWAWRRGYRRGAMGTLFLAVAVVAAPVLVWWYHNFYAHR' A
#
# COMPACT_ATOMS: atom_id res chain seq x y z
N MET A 1 3.78 12.60 -14.30
CA MET A 1 3.65 11.12 -14.29
C MET A 1 3.74 10.51 -12.89
N GLN A 2 4.71 10.88 -12.05
CA GLN A 2 4.87 10.29 -10.70
C GLN A 2 3.63 10.43 -9.79
N VAL A 3 2.96 11.58 -9.82
CA VAL A 3 1.74 11.82 -9.02
C VAL A 3 0.58 10.88 -9.43
N LEU A 4 0.38 10.64 -10.73
CA LEU A 4 -0.65 9.72 -11.23
C LEU A 4 -0.40 8.29 -10.77
N VAL A 5 0.86 7.85 -10.77
CA VAL A 5 1.25 6.52 -10.26
C VAL A 5 0.94 6.43 -8.77
N MET A 6 1.27 7.46 -7.98
CA MET A 6 0.97 7.49 -6.55
C MET A 6 -0.55 7.41 -6.27
N VAL A 7 -1.36 8.18 -7.02
CA VAL A 7 -2.82 8.15 -6.90
C VAL A 7 -3.37 6.76 -7.23
N ALA A 8 -2.90 6.13 -8.30
CA ALA A 8 -3.30 4.78 -8.66
C ALA A 8 -2.94 3.76 -7.57
N VAL A 9 -1.73 3.85 -7.00
CA VAL A 9 -1.28 2.98 -5.90
C VAL A 9 -2.17 3.14 -4.66
N VAL A 10 -2.51 4.38 -4.29
CA VAL A 10 -3.38 4.65 -3.14
C VAL A 10 -4.80 4.11 -3.37
N LEU A 11 -5.36 4.27 -4.58
CA LEU A 11 -6.67 3.71 -4.94
C LEU A 11 -6.70 2.18 -4.80
N VAL A 12 -5.68 1.50 -5.31
CA VAL A 12 -5.54 0.05 -5.17
C VAL A 12 -5.42 -0.37 -3.70
N ALA A 13 -4.64 0.37 -2.90
CA ALA A 13 -4.50 0.10 -1.48
C ALA A 13 -5.83 0.27 -0.72
N ILE A 14 -6.61 1.32 -1.00
CA ILE A 14 -7.94 1.54 -0.38
C ILE A 14 -8.90 0.39 -0.72
N TYR A 15 -8.93 -0.04 -1.98
CA TYR A 15 -9.73 -1.19 -2.39
C TYR A 15 -9.32 -2.47 -1.65
N THR A 16 -8.01 -2.70 -1.55
CA THR A 16 -7.43 -3.87 -0.87
C THR A 16 -7.72 -3.85 0.64
N LEU A 17 -7.65 -2.69 1.28
CA LEU A 17 -8.01 -2.52 2.70
C LEU A 17 -9.51 -2.80 2.93
N SER A 18 -10.37 -2.33 2.02
CA SER A 18 -11.81 -2.57 2.09
C SER A 18 -12.12 -4.06 1.99
N TYR A 19 -11.43 -4.77 1.10
CA TYR A 19 -11.53 -6.23 0.98
C TYR A 19 -10.98 -6.94 2.23
N GLY A 20 -9.83 -6.52 2.75
CA GLY A 20 -9.26 -7.07 3.98
C GLY A 20 -10.18 -6.90 5.19
N PHE A 21 -10.83 -5.75 5.31
CA PHE A 21 -11.80 -5.49 6.38
C PHE A 21 -13.05 -6.36 6.25
N TRP A 22 -13.52 -6.57 5.02
CA TRP A 22 -14.62 -7.50 4.74
C TRP A 22 -14.24 -8.96 5.05
N ALA A 23 -13.04 -9.40 4.67
CA ALA A 23 -12.53 -10.74 4.96
C ALA A 23 -12.36 -10.97 6.47
N TRP A 24 -11.97 -9.92 7.20
CA TRP A 24 -11.88 -9.93 8.66
C TRP A 24 -13.25 -10.14 9.30
N ARG A 25 -14.26 -9.39 8.85
CA ARG A 25 -15.65 -9.54 9.32
C ARG A 25 -16.23 -10.93 9.04
N ARG A 26 -15.78 -11.61 7.98
CA ARG A 26 -16.26 -12.94 7.59
C ARG A 26 -15.56 -14.11 8.30
N GLY A 27 -14.63 -13.83 9.22
CA GLY A 27 -13.91 -14.85 9.99
C GLY A 27 -12.60 -15.33 9.36
N TYR A 28 -12.26 -14.89 8.14
CA TYR A 28 -11.02 -15.24 7.44
C TYR A 28 -9.83 -14.38 7.93
N ARG A 29 -9.55 -14.41 9.23
CA ARG A 29 -8.59 -13.53 9.92
C ARG A 29 -7.17 -13.60 9.34
N ARG A 30 -6.70 -14.80 8.97
CA ARG A 30 -5.35 -15.00 8.39
C ARG A 30 -5.22 -14.36 7.00
N GLY A 31 -6.23 -14.52 6.15
CA GLY A 31 -6.28 -13.89 4.83
C GLY A 31 -6.38 -12.38 4.93
N ALA A 32 -7.20 -11.89 5.86
CA ALA A 32 -7.37 -10.46 6.12
C ALA A 32 -6.04 -9.81 6.58
N MET A 33 -5.30 -10.43 7.51
CA MET A 33 -3.98 -9.94 7.92
C MET A 33 -3.01 -9.83 6.75
N GLY A 34 -2.96 -10.86 5.88
CA GLY A 34 -2.12 -10.84 4.69
C GLY A 34 -2.47 -9.68 3.76
N THR A 35 -3.75 -9.46 3.48
CA THR A 35 -4.20 -8.36 2.61
C THR A 35 -3.94 -6.97 3.20
N LEU A 36 -4.09 -6.80 4.52
CA LEU A 36 -3.80 -5.54 5.19
C LEU A 36 -2.30 -5.23 5.16
N PHE A 37 -1.46 -6.23 5.46
CA PHE A 37 -0.01 -6.07 5.41
C PHE A 37 0.47 -5.75 3.99
N LEU A 38 -0.08 -6.45 2.99
CA LEU A 38 0.24 -6.21 1.59
C LEU A 38 -0.14 -4.79 1.17
N ALA A 39 -1.32 -4.30 1.56
CA ALA A 39 -1.76 -2.95 1.23
C ALA A 39 -0.81 -1.88 1.82
N VAL A 40 -0.37 -2.06 3.06
CA VAL A 40 0.61 -1.16 3.69
C VAL A 40 1.95 -1.20 2.95
N ALA A 41 2.46 -2.40 2.62
CA ALA A 41 3.73 -2.57 1.91
C ALA A 41 3.71 -1.91 0.52
N VAL A 42 2.60 -2.05 -0.22
CA VAL A 42 2.41 -1.48 -1.55
C VAL A 42 2.42 0.06 -1.52
N VAL A 43 1.85 0.68 -0.49
CA VAL A 43 1.91 2.14 -0.31
C VAL A 43 3.28 2.59 0.19
N ALA A 44 3.91 1.81 1.07
CA ALA A 44 5.22 2.13 1.62
C ALA A 44 6.34 2.09 0.56
N ALA A 45 6.26 1.19 -0.43
CA ALA A 45 7.29 1.03 -1.46
C ALA A 45 7.60 2.33 -2.24
N PRO A 46 6.64 3.01 -2.91
CA PRO A 46 6.94 4.25 -3.62
C PRO A 46 7.35 5.40 -2.68
N VAL A 47 6.85 5.42 -1.45
CA VAL A 47 7.27 6.42 -0.43
C VAL A 47 8.73 6.22 -0.06
N LEU A 48 9.15 4.98 0.17
CA LEU A 48 10.54 4.63 0.47
C LEU A 48 11.47 4.92 -0.71
N VAL A 49 11.05 4.60 -1.93
CA VAL A 49 11.81 4.91 -3.15
C VAL A 49 11.97 6.41 -3.32
N TRP A 50 10.89 7.19 -3.14
CA TRP A 50 10.97 8.64 -3.21
C TRP A 50 11.84 9.23 -2.10
N TRP A 51 11.69 8.73 -0.86
CA TRP A 51 12.53 9.13 0.26
C TRP A 51 14.01 8.86 -0.01
N TYR A 52 14.35 7.67 -0.49
CA TYR A 52 15.71 7.31 -0.87
C TYR A 52 16.26 8.25 -1.96
N HIS A 53 15.48 8.46 -3.03
CA HIS A 53 15.93 9.30 -4.13
C HIS A 53 16.09 10.78 -3.72
N ASN A 54 15.24 11.28 -2.82
CA ASN A 54 15.31 12.67 -2.36
C ASN A 54 16.44 12.91 -1.36
N PHE A 55 16.75 11.93 -0.49
CA PHE A 55 17.77 12.08 0.55
C PHE A 55 19.16 11.61 0.14
N TYR A 56 19.27 10.61 -0.75
CA TYR A 56 20.55 10.01 -1.13
C TYR A 56 21.02 10.37 -2.54
N ALA A 57 20.12 10.63 -3.50
CA ALA A 57 20.54 10.94 -4.87
C ALA A 57 20.89 12.42 -5.10
N HIS A 58 20.66 13.29 -4.10
CA HIS A 58 20.98 14.73 -4.13
C HIS A 58 22.17 15.14 -3.23
N ARG A 59 22.91 14.17 -2.67
CA ARG A 59 24.26 14.39 -2.11
C ARG A 59 25.31 13.88 -3.09
#